data_AF-A0A4U9Y1Y7-F1
#
_entry.id   AF-A0A4U9Y1Y7-F1
#
_cell.length_a   1.000
_cell.length_b   1.000
_cell.length_c   1.000
_cell.angle_alpha   90.00
_cell.angle_beta   90.00
_cell.angle_gamma   90.00
#
_symmetry.space_group_name_H-M   'P 1'
#
loop_
_entity.id
_entity.type
_entity.pdbx_description
1 polymer ?
#
loop_
_entity_poly.entity_id
_entity_poly.type
_entity_poly.pdbx_seq_one_letter_code
_entity_poly.pdbx_strand_id
1 'polypeptide(L)' 'MIYLVRGYFKDFGIDKEIEAKNEYHASLEFFEEVYDLVSTCARNDFKDWLTIEAVAEMEKTK' A
#
# COMPACT_ATOMS: atom_id res chain seq x y z
N MET A 1 13.62 1.66 -7.83
CA MET A 1 13.58 2.80 -6.89
C MET A 1 12.76 2.35 -5.70
N ILE A 2 13.08 2.78 -4.48
CA ILE A 2 12.33 2.39 -3.29
C ILE A 2 11.29 3.48 -3.02
N TYR A 3 10.03 3.07 -2.90
CA TYR A 3 8.91 3.93 -2.59
C TYR A 3 8.34 3.56 -1.23
N LEU A 4 8.00 4.57 -0.43
CA LEU A 4 7.23 4.38 0.78
C LEU A 4 5.74 4.48 0.42
N VAL A 5 5.00 3.40 0.58
CA VAL A 5 3.55 3.38 0.39
C VAL A 5 2.89 3.25 1.74
N ARG A 6 1.87 4.07 1.99
CA ARG A 6 1.11 4.07 3.23
C ARG A 6 -0.35 3.69 2.97
N GLY A 7 -0.80 2.63 3.64
CA GLY A 7 -2.20 2.22 3.66
C GLY A 7 -2.87 2.58 4.97
N TYR A 8 -4.11 3.06 4.91
CA TYR A 8 -4.94 3.32 6.09
C TYR A 8 -6.18 2.45 6.08
N PHE A 9 -6.44 1.80 7.21
CA PHE A 9 -7.66 1.07 7.50
C PHE A 9 -8.24 1.56 8.84
N LYS A 10 -9.30 2.38 8.79
CA LYS A 10 -9.83 3.12 9.96
C LYS A 10 -8.69 3.84 10.70
N ASP A 11 -8.46 3.53 11.97
CA ASP A 11 -7.42 4.15 12.82
C ASP A 11 -6.05 3.45 12.72
N PHE A 12 -5.91 2.43 11.87
CA PHE A 12 -4.68 1.67 11.68
C PHE A 12 -3.98 2.10 10.38
N GLY A 13 -2.73 2.56 10.48
CA GLY A 13 -1.87 2.85 9.34
C GLY A 13 -0.75 1.81 9.23
N ILE A 14 -0.40 1.44 8.00
CA ILE A 14 0.75 0.59 7.70
C ILE A 14 1.63 1.25 6.65
N ASP A 15 2.93 1.22 6.91
CA ASP A 15 3.96 1.72 6.01
C ASP A 15 4.70 0.53 5.41
N LYS A 16 4.94 0.58 4.10
CA LYS A 16 5.73 -0.43 3.42
C LYS A 16 6.67 0.19 2.39
N GLU A 17 7.91 -0.26 2.44
CA GLU A 17 8.90 0.03 1.39
C GLU A 17 8.74 -0.98 0.26
N ILE A 18 8.58 -0.48 -0.97
CA ILE A 18 8.39 -1.30 -2.18
C ILE A 18 9.36 -0.85 -3.24
N GLU A 19 10.08 -1.81 -3.82
CA GLU A 19 10.95 -1.56 -4.97
C GLU A 19 10.16 -1.64 -6.28
N ALA A 20 9.92 -0.49 -6.92
CA ALA A 20 9.12 -0.42 -8.14
C ALA A 20 9.74 0.49 -9.22
N LYS A 21 9.11 0.46 -10.40
CA LYS A 21 9.46 1.33 -11.55
C LYS A 21 9.02 2.77 -11.35
N ASN A 22 7.90 3.00 -10.67
CA ASN A 22 7.35 4.32 -10.33
C ASN A 22 6.34 4.20 -9.17
N GLU A 23 5.87 5.34 -8.66
CA GLU A 23 4.90 5.43 -7.56
C GLU A 23 3.59 4.66 -7.84
N TYR A 24 3.11 4.69 -9.08
CA TYR A 24 1.90 3.98 -9.48
C TYR A 24 2.06 2.46 -9.34
N HIS A 25 3.19 1.90 -9.80
CA HIS A 25 3.46 0.46 -9.66
C HIS A 25 3.66 0.06 -8.20
N ALA A 26 4.33 0.88 -7.39
CA ALA A 26 4.47 0.62 -5.96
C ALA A 26 3.11 0.58 -5.25
N SER A 27 2.21 1.51 -5.59
CA SER A 27 0.86 1.56 -5.03
C SER A 27 0.00 0.38 -5.47
N LEU A 28 0.15 -0.07 -6.72
CA LEU A 28 -0.56 -1.24 -7.25
C LEU A 28 -0.13 -2.53 -6.55
N GLU A 29 1.18 -2.74 -6.39
CA GLU A 29 1.73 -3.92 -5.70
C GLU A 29 1.26 -3.97 -4.24
N PHE A 30 1.29 -2.83 -3.54
CA PHE A 30 0.75 -2.73 -2.19
C PHE A 30 -0.76 -3.04 -2.12
N PHE A 31 -1.55 -2.55 -3.09
CA PHE A 31 -2.98 -2.84 -3.16
C PHE A 31 -3.23 -4.34 -3.39
N GLU A 32 -2.50 -4.98 -4.29
CA GLU A 32 -2.64 -6.42 -4.57
C GLU A 32 -2.33 -7.27 -3.34
N GLU A 33 -1.26 -6.97 -2.60
CA GLU A 33 -0.95 -7.69 -1.36
C GLU A 33 -2.03 -7.54 -0.29
N VAL A 34 -2.52 -6.31 -0.08
CA VAL A 34 -3.61 -6.06 0.88
C VAL A 34 -4.88 -6.76 0.42
N TYR A 35 -5.20 -6.69 -0.88
CA TYR A 35 -6.35 -7.38 -1.46
C TYR A 35 -6.26 -8.89 -1.26
N ASP A 36 -5.10 -9.50 -1.48
CA ASP A 36 -4.89 -10.93 -1.29
C ASP A 36 -5.03 -11.34 0.19
N LEU A 37 -4.42 -10.58 1.10
CA LEU A 37 -4.51 -10.78 2.55
C LEU A 37 -5.96 -10.72 3.06
N VAL A 38 -6.78 -9.86 2.45
CA VAL A 38 -8.17 -9.65 2.88
C VAL A 38 -9.15 -10.52 2.10
N SER A 39 -8.82 -10.91 0.87
CA SER A 39 -9.62 -11.84 0.07
C SER A 39 -9.77 -13.20 0.77
N THR A 40 -8.82 -13.53 1.65
CA THR A 40 -8.88 -14.67 2.57
C THR A 40 -9.80 -14.45 3.78
N CYS A 41 -10.18 -13.21 4.11
CA CYS A 41 -10.93 -12.82 5.32
C CYS A 41 -12.39 -12.35 5.11
N ALA A 42 -12.98 -12.55 3.93
CA ALA A 42 -14.37 -12.22 3.51
C ALA A 42 -14.49 -10.97 2.61
N ARG A 43 -14.97 -11.21 1.39
CA ARG A 43 -14.89 -10.33 0.20
C ARG A 43 -15.66 -9.01 0.21
N ASN A 44 -16.56 -8.75 1.16
CA ASN A 44 -17.65 -7.78 0.90
C ASN A 44 -17.54 -6.40 1.58
N ASP A 45 -16.68 -6.18 2.58
CA ASP A 45 -16.70 -4.91 3.35
C ASP A 45 -15.47 -4.00 3.15
N PHE A 46 -14.52 -4.36 2.28
CA PHE A 46 -13.19 -3.73 2.33
C PHE A 46 -13.04 -2.44 1.51
N LYS A 47 -13.79 -2.31 0.41
CA LYS A 47 -13.65 -1.18 -0.52
C LYS A 47 -14.00 0.16 0.13
N ASP A 48 -14.84 0.15 1.16
CA ASP A 48 -15.24 1.34 1.90
C ASP A 48 -14.31 1.65 3.10
N TRP A 49 -13.39 0.75 3.44
CA TRP A 49 -12.57 0.83 4.66
C TRP A 49 -11.09 1.09 4.41
N LEU A 50 -10.60 0.91 3.18
CA LEU A 50 -9.20 1.10 2.82
C LEU A 50 -8.99 2.38 1.99
N THR A 51 -8.10 3.25 2.47
CA THR A 51 -7.56 4.38 1.70
C THR A 51 -6.06 4.16 1.50
N ILE A 52 -5.58 4.25 0.26
CA ILE A 52 -4.14 4.14 -0.07
C ILE A 52 -3.64 5.50 -0.55
N GLU A 53 -2.60 5.99 0.10
CA GLU A 53 -1.92 7.23 -0.27
C GLU A 53 -0.46 6.90 -0.64
N ALA A 54 -0.02 7.34 -1.82
CA ALA A 54 1.39 7.24 -2.21
C ALA A 54 2.15 8.39 -1.52
N VAL A 55 3.13 8.05 -0.68
CA VAL A 55 3.88 9.05 0.10
C VAL A 55 5.32 9.08 -0.41
N ALA A 56 5.57 9.95 -1.41
CA ALA A 56 6.84 10.46 -1.94
C ALA A 56 8.09 9.55 -2.02
N GLU A 57 8.85 9.70 -3.10
CA GLU A 57 10.16 9.07 -3.32
C GLU A 57 11.12 9.30 -2.13
N MET A 58 11.69 8.22 -1.56
CA MET A 58 12.69 8.30 -0.52
C MET A 58 14.10 8.28 -1.13
N GLU A 59 14.86 9.36 -0.98
CA GLU A 59 16.30 9.33 -1.27
C GLU A 59 17.00 8.38 -0.29
N LYS A 60 17.65 7.35 -0.83
CA LYS A 60 18.51 6.44 -0.05
C LYS A 60 19.54 7.26 0.70
N THR A 61 19.43 7.33 2.03
CA THR A 61 20.50 7.87 2.87
C THR A 61 21.70 6.91 2.78
N LYS A 62 22.84 7.43 2.34
CA LYS A 62 24.11 6.69 2.21
C LYS A 62 24.69 6.28 3.56
#